data_AF-A0A8I6Y873-F1
#
_entry.id   AF-A0A8I6Y873-F1
#
_cell.length_a   1.000
_cell.length_b   1.000
_cell.length_c   1.000
_cell.angle_alpha   90.00
_cell.angle_beta   90.00
_cell.angle_gamma   90.00
#
_symmetry.space_group_name_H-M   'P 1'
#
loop_
_entity.id
_entity.type
_entity.pdbx_description
1 polymer ?
#
loop_
_entity_poly.entity_id
_entity_poly.type
_entity_poly.pdbx_seq_one_letter_code
_entity_poly.pdbx_strand_id
1 'polypeptide(L)'
;MQGHNRKPLPLGIAVLVLILASISPASSQNQQNTFNIGGGAKKPIPGGGAAVGGGDPFDQFIAKNVQHFAVTEQIYASKAQATGGKQLDAELSAAEASTVRYVVSPDGKGNYKTITEAINAVPEKNKKRIILDIKPGTYKEKLVIPMWKPFITFVGNAKNPPIIMWADTAGTKGKDSKPIGTLASATLAVEADYFSACGIVIKNNAPLAKPGEEGGQAVALRLFGTKAAFYNCTIDGGQDTLYDHKGLHYFKNCIIRGSVDFIFGFGRSLYTDCTIFSVTKEIAILTAQQRTKNIDDKDAIESGFSFVRCSISGMGQIYLGRAWGDSSRVVYSFTDMSKEVVPVGWDKWNVEKPDRRGGVFYGEYKCSGPGAMSNERIGWARVLNDEQARPFTGSHFVYGNSWILPPAKSNF
;
A
#
# COMPACT_ATOMS: atom_id res chain seq x y z
N MET A 1 44.87 -6.88 52.12
CA MET A 1 45.10 -8.33 52.28
C MET A 1 43.93 -9.06 51.66
N GLN A 2 44.21 -9.95 50.68
CA GLN A 2 43.43 -11.08 50.11
C GLN A 2 41.90 -10.91 50.00
N GLY A 3 41.23 -10.95 48.84
CA GLY A 3 41.49 -11.70 47.61
C GLY A 3 40.46 -12.82 47.51
N HIS A 4 39.47 -12.74 46.59
CA HIS A 4 38.68 -13.89 46.13
C HIS A 4 38.32 -13.77 44.65
N ASN A 5 38.80 -14.77 43.91
CA ASN A 5 38.60 -15.10 42.50
C ASN A 5 37.12 -15.15 42.07
N ARG A 6 36.81 -14.69 40.86
CA ARG A 6 36.06 -15.48 39.85
C ARG A 6 36.49 -15.10 38.42
N LYS A 7 36.95 -16.09 37.67
CA LYS A 7 37.16 -16.06 36.20
C LYS A 7 35.82 -16.16 35.47
N PRO A 8 35.65 -15.58 34.26
CA PRO A 8 34.54 -15.89 33.38
C PRO A 8 34.83 -17.10 32.47
N LEU A 9 33.83 -17.97 32.28
CA LEU A 9 33.81 -19.02 31.25
C LEU A 9 33.51 -18.42 29.86
N PRO A 10 34.08 -18.96 28.77
CA PRO A 10 33.61 -18.68 27.42
C PRO A 10 32.55 -19.72 26.99
N LEU A 11 31.39 -19.26 26.51
CA LEU A 11 30.44 -20.12 25.78
C LEU A 11 30.72 -19.98 24.28
N GLY A 12 31.16 -21.07 23.66
CA GLY A 12 31.40 -21.17 22.23
C GLY A 12 30.10 -21.15 21.44
N ILE A 13 30.06 -20.31 20.40
CA ILE A 13 29.04 -20.33 19.35
C ILE A 13 29.64 -21.14 18.19
N ALA A 14 29.09 -22.33 17.95
CA ALA A 14 29.40 -23.13 16.77
C ALA A 14 28.66 -22.55 15.56
N VAL A 15 29.40 -22.02 14.59
CA VAL A 15 28.91 -21.57 13.28
C VAL A 15 28.98 -22.76 12.33
N LEU A 16 27.82 -23.24 11.87
CA LEU A 16 27.71 -24.26 10.83
C LEU A 16 27.82 -23.58 9.46
N VAL A 17 29.00 -23.67 8.84
CA VAL A 17 29.26 -23.24 7.45
C VAL A 17 28.94 -24.41 6.52
N LEU A 18 27.87 -24.30 5.74
CA LEU A 18 27.55 -25.24 4.65
C LEU A 18 28.26 -24.78 3.37
N ILE A 19 29.31 -25.53 3.00
CA ILE A 19 30.03 -25.43 1.73
C ILE A 19 29.23 -26.22 0.68
N LEU A 20 28.65 -25.55 -0.30
CA LEU A 20 28.13 -26.19 -1.51
C LEU A 20 29.22 -26.16 -2.59
N ALA A 21 29.83 -27.32 -2.80
CA ALA A 21 30.78 -27.58 -3.88
C ALA A 21 30.06 -27.64 -5.23
N SER A 22 30.63 -26.93 -6.19
CA SER A 22 30.35 -26.94 -7.62
C SER A 22 30.53 -28.32 -8.25
N ILE A 23 29.52 -28.78 -8.99
CA ILE A 23 29.64 -29.90 -9.93
C ILE A 23 28.93 -29.52 -11.24
N SER A 24 29.70 -29.34 -12.30
CA SER A 24 29.31 -29.65 -13.68
C SER A 24 30.17 -30.83 -14.11
N PRO A 25 29.60 -31.86 -14.76
CA PRO A 25 29.76 -32.01 -16.21
C PRO A 25 28.47 -32.64 -16.81
N ALA A 26 28.27 -32.96 -18.09
CA ALA A 26 29.10 -33.06 -19.27
C ALA A 26 28.19 -32.90 -20.51
N SER A 27 28.82 -32.48 -21.59
CA SER A 27 28.37 -32.58 -22.98
C SER A 27 27.90 -33.97 -23.40
N SER A 28 26.86 -34.05 -24.22
CA SER A 28 26.73 -35.09 -25.24
C SER A 28 26.44 -34.46 -26.59
N GLN A 29 27.36 -34.72 -27.51
CA GLN A 29 27.22 -34.45 -28.93
C GLN A 29 26.21 -35.43 -29.52
N ASN A 30 25.42 -34.99 -30.50
CA ASN A 30 25.06 -35.85 -31.60
C ASN A 30 25.15 -35.07 -32.91
N GLN A 31 26.11 -35.49 -33.74
CA GLN A 31 26.27 -35.09 -35.13
C GLN A 31 25.24 -35.81 -36.01
N GLN A 32 24.82 -35.13 -37.07
CA GLN A 32 24.49 -35.58 -38.44
C GLN A 32 23.70 -34.41 -39.07
N ASN A 33 23.93 -33.89 -40.27
CA ASN A 33 24.69 -34.33 -41.42
C ASN A 33 25.16 -33.12 -42.23
N THR A 34 26.27 -33.32 -42.91
CA THR A 34 26.92 -32.48 -43.92
C THR A 34 26.03 -32.15 -45.13
N PHE A 35 26.14 -30.94 -45.67
CA PHE A 35 26.29 -30.70 -47.11
C PHE A 35 26.98 -29.34 -47.33
N ASN A 36 28.12 -29.38 -48.02
CA ASN A 36 28.96 -28.23 -48.35
C ASN A 36 29.21 -28.28 -49.86
N ILE A 37 28.97 -27.19 -50.58
CA ILE A 37 29.47 -26.98 -51.95
C ILE A 37 30.03 -25.55 -52.01
N GLY A 38 31.22 -25.43 -52.62
CA GLY A 38 32.14 -24.29 -52.64
C GLY A 38 31.54 -22.98 -53.16
N GLY A 39 32.21 -21.83 -53.04
CA GLY A 39 33.64 -21.57 -52.99
C GLY A 39 33.88 -20.31 -53.84
N GLY A 40 34.41 -19.24 -53.24
CA GLY A 40 34.71 -18.00 -53.94
C GLY A 40 35.16 -16.88 -53.01
N ALA A 41 36.48 -16.71 -52.87
CA ALA A 41 37.10 -15.70 -52.01
C ALA A 41 37.31 -14.36 -52.74
N LYS A 42 36.96 -13.23 -52.10
CA LYS A 42 37.63 -11.93 -52.24
C LYS A 42 37.66 -11.19 -50.88
N LYS A 43 38.81 -10.54 -50.65
CA LYS A 43 39.34 -9.93 -49.40
C LYS A 43 38.61 -8.63 -48.93
N PRO A 44 38.88 -8.12 -47.72
CA PRO A 44 37.96 -7.34 -46.88
C PRO A 44 38.09 -5.80 -47.04
N ILE A 45 37.02 -5.08 -46.70
CA ILE A 45 36.97 -3.61 -46.48
C ILE A 45 36.08 -3.35 -45.24
N PRO A 46 36.40 -2.38 -44.35
CA PRO A 46 36.07 -2.45 -42.93
C PRO A 46 34.79 -1.71 -42.54
N GLY A 47 34.26 -2.07 -41.36
CA GLY A 47 33.58 -1.14 -40.44
C GLY A 47 32.19 -0.68 -40.84
N GLY A 48 31.17 -1.34 -40.30
CA GLY A 48 29.78 -0.88 -40.41
C GLY A 48 28.80 -1.83 -39.76
N GLY A 49 29.06 -2.22 -38.51
CA GLY A 49 28.05 -2.89 -37.70
C GLY A 49 26.88 -1.94 -37.47
N ALA A 50 25.76 -2.19 -38.14
CA ALA A 50 24.50 -1.60 -37.76
C ALA A 50 24.12 -2.15 -36.38
N ALA A 51 24.37 -1.36 -35.35
CA ALA A 51 23.86 -1.59 -34.02
C ALA A 51 22.32 -1.61 -34.09
N VAL A 52 21.72 -2.73 -33.71
CA VAL A 52 20.29 -2.78 -33.38
C VAL A 52 20.15 -1.98 -32.09
N GLY A 53 19.58 -0.78 -32.25
CA GLY A 53 19.71 0.36 -31.33
C GLY A 53 19.02 0.18 -29.98
N GLY A 54 19.57 0.90 -29.00
CA GLY A 54 19.08 0.98 -27.63
C GLY A 54 17.75 1.71 -27.53
N GLY A 55 16.76 1.06 -26.91
CA GLY A 55 15.58 1.73 -26.38
C GLY A 55 15.90 2.51 -25.10
N ASP A 56 15.10 3.54 -24.81
CA ASP A 56 15.18 4.33 -23.58
C ASP A 56 15.27 3.39 -22.36
N PRO A 57 16.25 3.56 -21.44
CA PRO A 57 16.30 2.81 -20.18
C PRO A 57 14.97 2.76 -19.43
N PHE A 58 14.12 3.78 -19.58
CA PHE A 58 12.78 3.78 -19.01
C PHE A 58 11.83 2.82 -19.75
N ASP A 59 11.87 2.73 -21.08
CA ASP A 59 11.09 1.76 -21.85
C ASP A 59 11.54 0.32 -21.52
N GLN A 60 12.83 0.11 -21.27
CA GLN A 60 13.33 -1.17 -20.77
C GLN A 60 12.80 -1.48 -19.37
N PHE A 61 12.67 -0.47 -18.48
CA PHE A 61 12.03 -0.64 -17.18
C PHE A 61 10.54 -0.98 -17.32
N ILE A 62 9.82 -0.37 -18.27
CA ILE A 62 8.44 -0.74 -18.58
C ILE A 62 8.35 -2.17 -19.09
N ALA A 63 9.16 -2.54 -20.08
CA ALA A 63 9.21 -3.89 -20.60
C ALA A 63 9.53 -4.90 -19.49
N LYS A 64 10.47 -4.58 -18.60
CA LYS A 64 10.75 -5.37 -17.40
C LYS A 64 9.57 -5.42 -16.43
N ASN A 65 8.81 -4.34 -16.24
CA ASN A 65 7.62 -4.35 -15.38
C ASN A 65 6.45 -5.13 -16.00
N VAL A 66 6.28 -5.08 -17.33
CA VAL A 66 5.26 -5.85 -18.05
C VAL A 66 5.64 -7.33 -18.08
N GLN A 67 6.92 -7.64 -18.37
CA GLN A 67 7.44 -9.00 -18.29
C GLN A 67 7.41 -9.54 -16.86
N HIS A 68 7.84 -8.74 -15.87
CA HIS A 68 7.68 -9.06 -14.47
C HIS A 68 6.20 -9.23 -14.16
N PHE A 69 5.29 -8.39 -14.66
CA PHE A 69 3.87 -8.64 -14.46
C PHE A 69 3.41 -9.95 -15.10
N ALA A 70 3.84 -10.33 -16.31
CA ALA A 70 3.41 -11.57 -16.94
C ALA A 70 3.99 -12.81 -16.23
N VAL A 71 5.27 -12.76 -15.87
CA VAL A 71 5.95 -13.81 -15.07
C VAL A 71 5.32 -13.86 -13.69
N THR A 72 5.09 -12.72 -13.06
CA THR A 72 4.52 -12.66 -11.74
C THR A 72 3.03 -12.95 -11.76
N GLU A 73 2.27 -12.65 -12.82
CA GLU A 73 0.89 -13.13 -13.04
C GLU A 73 0.88 -14.66 -13.08
N GLN A 74 1.85 -15.30 -13.74
CA GLN A 74 2.01 -16.76 -13.68
C GLN A 74 2.43 -17.25 -12.29
N ILE A 75 3.31 -16.54 -11.59
CA ILE A 75 3.68 -16.84 -10.19
C ILE A 75 2.52 -16.54 -9.22
N TYR A 76 1.64 -15.60 -9.53
CA TYR A 76 0.50 -15.20 -8.71
C TYR A 76 -0.68 -16.09 -8.98
N ALA A 77 -0.88 -16.52 -10.23
CA ALA A 77 -1.76 -17.60 -10.58
C ALA A 77 -1.28 -18.89 -9.92
N SER A 78 0.03 -19.16 -9.88
CA SER A 78 0.58 -20.34 -9.21
C SER A 78 0.60 -20.24 -7.67
N LYS A 79 0.82 -19.07 -7.08
CA LYS A 79 0.65 -18.80 -5.65
C LYS A 79 -0.82 -18.87 -5.26
N ALA A 80 -1.70 -18.23 -6.02
CA ALA A 80 -3.14 -18.34 -5.87
C ALA A 80 -3.57 -19.80 -6.04
N GLN A 81 -3.01 -20.57 -6.98
CA GLN A 81 -3.22 -22.03 -7.15
C GLN A 81 -2.61 -22.89 -6.03
N ALA A 82 -1.45 -22.53 -5.48
CA ALA A 82 -0.87 -23.18 -4.31
C ALA A 82 -1.70 -22.89 -3.04
N THR A 83 -2.46 -21.80 -3.03
CA THR A 83 -3.56 -21.50 -2.09
C THR A 83 -4.95 -21.83 -2.67
N GLY A 84 -5.05 -22.57 -3.79
CA GLY A 84 -6.29 -23.15 -4.33
C GLY A 84 -7.05 -22.44 -5.48
N GLY A 85 -6.43 -21.62 -6.31
CA GLY A 85 -7.10 -20.94 -7.43
C GLY A 85 -8.08 -19.89 -6.89
N LYS A 86 -9.35 -19.92 -7.30
CA LYS A 86 -10.43 -19.05 -6.74
C LYS A 86 -10.74 -19.35 -5.24
N GLN A 87 -9.78 -19.81 -4.47
CA GLN A 87 -9.95 -20.27 -3.09
C GLN A 87 -9.32 -19.25 -2.13
N LEU A 88 -10.03 -19.02 -1.03
CA LEU A 88 -9.57 -18.15 0.05
C LEU A 88 -8.39 -18.77 0.79
N ASP A 89 -7.54 -17.92 1.35
CA ASP A 89 -6.47 -18.31 2.26
C ASP A 89 -7.03 -19.23 3.36
N ALA A 90 -6.33 -20.33 3.68
CA ALA A 90 -6.83 -21.35 4.60
C ALA A 90 -7.16 -20.80 6.00
N GLU A 91 -6.36 -19.87 6.51
CA GLU A 91 -6.59 -19.22 7.80
C GLU A 91 -7.85 -18.35 7.79
N LEU A 92 -8.04 -17.58 6.71
CA LEU A 92 -9.25 -16.77 6.51
C LEU A 92 -10.48 -17.67 6.40
N SER A 93 -10.41 -18.73 5.59
CA SER A 93 -11.51 -19.69 5.46
C SER A 93 -11.88 -20.34 6.79
N ALA A 94 -10.90 -20.69 7.63
CA ALA A 94 -11.13 -21.24 8.95
C ALA A 94 -11.78 -20.22 9.90
N ALA A 95 -11.35 -18.94 9.83
CA ALA A 95 -11.94 -17.87 10.63
C ALA A 95 -13.38 -17.57 10.24
N GLU A 96 -13.70 -17.54 8.95
CA GLU A 96 -15.08 -17.30 8.46
C GLU A 96 -16.04 -18.43 8.84
N ALA A 97 -15.56 -19.66 9.01
CA ALA A 97 -16.38 -20.80 9.42
C ALA A 97 -16.95 -20.64 10.85
N SER A 98 -16.41 -19.73 11.65
CA SER A 98 -16.91 -19.43 13.00
C SER A 98 -16.94 -17.91 13.23
N THR A 99 -18.12 -17.32 13.11
CA THR A 99 -18.33 -15.89 13.31
C THR A 99 -18.95 -15.61 14.68
N VAL A 100 -18.40 -14.64 15.41
CA VAL A 100 -18.97 -14.09 16.66
C VAL A 100 -19.25 -12.60 16.44
N ARG A 101 -20.40 -12.13 16.94
CA ARG A 101 -20.79 -10.71 16.84
C ARG A 101 -20.89 -10.06 18.21
N TYR A 102 -20.36 -8.85 18.31
CA TYR A 102 -20.48 -7.97 19.47
C TYR A 102 -21.16 -6.67 19.05
N VAL A 103 -22.20 -6.26 19.76
CA VAL A 103 -22.83 -4.96 19.58
C VAL A 103 -22.14 -3.95 20.49
N VAL A 104 -21.62 -2.87 19.91
CA VAL A 104 -21.04 -1.75 20.66
C VAL A 104 -22.03 -0.60 20.62
N SER A 105 -22.50 -0.15 21.78
CA SER A 105 -23.48 0.94 21.86
C SER A 105 -23.16 1.92 22.99
N PRO A 106 -23.03 3.23 22.71
CA PRO A 106 -22.64 4.21 23.73
C PRO A 106 -23.72 4.40 24.81
N ASP A 107 -24.98 4.06 24.50
CA ASP A 107 -26.11 4.08 25.43
C ASP A 107 -26.17 2.86 26.37
N GLY A 108 -25.21 1.93 26.24
CA GLY A 108 -25.12 0.73 27.08
C GLY A 108 -26.08 -0.40 26.71
N LYS A 109 -26.85 -0.30 25.62
CA LYS A 109 -27.79 -1.35 25.16
C LYS A 109 -27.15 -2.42 24.27
N GLY A 110 -25.83 -2.37 24.09
CA GLY A 110 -25.05 -3.38 23.39
C GLY A 110 -24.38 -4.38 24.33
N ASN A 111 -23.52 -5.24 23.79
CA ASN A 111 -22.61 -6.07 24.59
C ASN A 111 -21.54 -5.22 25.29
N TYR A 112 -21.10 -4.14 24.65
CA TYR A 112 -20.06 -3.23 25.16
C TYR A 112 -20.47 -1.77 24.97
N LYS A 113 -19.96 -0.88 25.84
CA LYS A 113 -20.22 0.55 25.74
C LYS A 113 -19.21 1.25 24.84
N THR A 114 -17.97 0.77 24.84
CA THR A 114 -16.87 1.33 24.05
C THR A 114 -16.30 0.31 23.07
N ILE A 115 -15.61 0.80 22.04
CA ILE A 115 -14.93 -0.05 21.07
C ILE A 115 -13.71 -0.72 21.72
N THR A 116 -13.02 0.00 22.61
CA THR A 116 -11.89 -0.52 23.40
C THR A 116 -12.28 -1.76 24.23
N GLU A 117 -13.42 -1.72 24.93
CA GLU A 117 -13.92 -2.88 25.70
C GLU A 117 -14.15 -4.10 24.79
N ALA A 118 -14.76 -3.88 23.62
CA ALA A 118 -15.02 -4.95 22.67
C ALA A 118 -13.73 -5.56 22.08
N ILE A 119 -12.72 -4.72 21.76
CA ILE A 119 -11.40 -5.19 21.33
C ILE A 119 -10.71 -5.98 22.45
N ASN A 120 -10.81 -5.52 23.70
CA ASN A 120 -10.20 -6.20 24.85
C ASN A 120 -10.80 -7.59 25.06
N ALA A 121 -12.10 -7.77 24.83
CA ALA A 121 -12.78 -9.05 24.93
C ALA A 121 -12.43 -10.07 23.84
N VAL A 122 -11.82 -9.64 22.72
CA VAL A 122 -11.34 -10.57 21.70
C VAL A 122 -10.15 -11.36 22.27
N PRO A 123 -10.16 -12.70 22.21
CA PRO A 123 -9.04 -13.52 22.67
C PRO A 123 -7.75 -13.20 21.92
N GLU A 124 -6.61 -13.35 22.59
CA GLU A 124 -5.32 -13.36 21.90
C GLU A 124 -5.21 -14.56 20.94
N LYS A 125 -4.45 -14.41 19.86
CA LYS A 125 -4.29 -15.41 18.79
C LYS A 125 -5.65 -15.87 18.24
N ASN A 126 -6.58 -14.92 18.12
CA ASN A 126 -7.93 -15.16 17.65
C ASN A 126 -7.92 -15.92 16.30
N LYS A 127 -8.79 -16.93 16.19
CA LYS A 127 -8.95 -17.77 14.98
C LYS A 127 -10.35 -17.71 14.38
N LYS A 128 -11.18 -16.78 14.85
CA LYS A 128 -12.60 -16.66 14.50
C LYS A 128 -12.87 -15.29 13.91
N ARG A 129 -13.79 -15.15 12.97
CA ARG A 129 -14.26 -13.82 12.55
C ARG A 129 -14.99 -13.16 13.72
N ILE A 130 -14.45 -12.07 14.26
CA ILE A 130 -15.14 -11.26 15.27
C ILE A 130 -15.65 -9.99 14.61
N ILE A 131 -16.97 -9.81 14.59
CA ILE A 131 -17.60 -8.62 14.04
C ILE A 131 -18.09 -7.73 15.18
N LEU A 132 -17.64 -6.48 15.18
CA LEU A 132 -18.13 -5.42 16.05
C LEU A 132 -19.17 -4.62 15.27
N ASP A 133 -20.43 -4.84 15.62
CA ASP A 133 -21.59 -4.09 15.19
C ASP A 133 -21.66 -2.77 15.98
N ILE A 134 -21.10 -1.69 15.43
CA ILE A 134 -20.92 -0.42 16.12
C ILE A 134 -22.09 0.52 15.81
N LYS A 135 -22.92 0.77 16.82
CA LYS A 135 -24.10 1.63 16.70
C LYS A 135 -23.70 3.09 16.40
N PRO A 136 -24.59 3.87 15.76
CA PRO A 136 -24.32 5.29 15.50
C PRO A 136 -23.97 6.05 16.78
N GLY A 137 -22.99 6.95 16.68
CA GLY A 137 -22.49 7.72 17.80
C GLY A 137 -21.08 8.24 17.56
N THR A 138 -20.63 9.13 18.44
CA THR A 138 -19.25 9.63 18.43
C THR A 138 -18.45 8.93 19.53
N TYR A 139 -17.45 8.17 19.12
CA TYR A 139 -16.52 7.43 19.97
C TYR A 139 -15.21 8.19 20.03
N LYS A 140 -14.99 8.93 21.12
CA LYS A 140 -13.73 9.64 21.39
C LYS A 140 -12.70 8.68 21.96
N GLU A 141 -12.20 7.79 21.11
CA GLU A 141 -11.29 6.72 21.49
C GLU A 141 -10.07 6.72 20.56
N LYS A 142 -8.89 6.49 21.15
CA LYS A 142 -7.66 6.19 20.43
C LYS A 142 -7.45 4.68 20.44
N LEU A 143 -7.57 4.05 19.28
CA LEU A 143 -7.69 2.61 19.14
C LEU A 143 -6.44 1.97 18.52
N VAL A 144 -6.09 0.79 19.02
CA VAL A 144 -5.14 -0.12 18.39
C VAL A 144 -5.81 -1.47 18.22
N ILE A 145 -5.76 -2.04 17.01
CA ILE A 145 -6.08 -3.45 16.76
C ILE A 145 -4.75 -4.20 16.82
N PRO A 146 -4.44 -4.89 17.93
CA PRO A 146 -3.09 -5.44 18.14
C PRO A 146 -2.81 -6.58 17.17
N MET A 147 -1.54 -6.73 16.74
CA MET A 147 -1.15 -7.76 15.75
C MET A 147 -1.56 -9.18 16.13
N TRP A 148 -1.66 -9.49 17.42
CA TRP A 148 -2.05 -10.81 17.93
C TRP A 148 -3.58 -11.02 18.01
N LYS A 149 -4.41 -10.11 17.46
CA LYS A 149 -5.88 -10.24 17.39
C LYS A 149 -6.40 -10.09 15.94
N PRO A 150 -6.05 -11.01 15.02
CA PRO A 150 -6.49 -10.95 13.63
C PRO A 150 -8.00 -11.22 13.48
N PHE A 151 -8.52 -11.03 12.27
CA PHE A 151 -9.92 -11.32 11.89
C PHE A 151 -10.99 -10.48 12.61
N ILE A 152 -10.65 -9.25 13.03
CA ILE A 152 -11.61 -8.30 13.58
C ILE A 152 -12.25 -7.50 12.43
N THR A 153 -13.57 -7.33 12.48
CA THR A 153 -14.33 -6.53 11.52
C THR A 153 -15.17 -5.48 12.23
N PHE A 154 -15.09 -4.22 11.81
CA PHE A 154 -15.97 -3.15 12.27
C PHE A 154 -17.12 -2.95 11.27
N VAL A 155 -18.35 -2.89 11.76
CA VAL A 155 -19.53 -2.69 10.92
C VAL A 155 -20.39 -1.59 11.50
N GLY A 156 -20.61 -0.55 10.71
CA GLY A 156 -21.54 0.54 10.99
C GLY A 156 -22.55 0.71 9.87
N ASN A 157 -23.49 1.64 10.06
CA ASN A 157 -24.47 1.99 9.04
C ASN A 157 -23.95 3.16 8.22
N ALA A 158 -23.60 2.96 6.95
CA ALA A 158 -23.06 4.04 6.10
C ALA A 158 -24.00 5.27 5.95
N LYS A 159 -25.32 5.11 6.18
CA LYS A 159 -26.28 6.25 6.17
C LYS A 159 -26.26 7.06 7.46
N ASN A 160 -25.80 6.47 8.56
CA ASN A 160 -25.64 7.11 9.86
C ASN A 160 -24.43 6.48 10.57
N PRO A 161 -23.21 6.76 10.09
CA PRO A 161 -22.04 6.01 10.48
C PRO A 161 -21.61 6.37 11.91
N PRO A 162 -21.11 5.41 12.70
CA PRO A 162 -20.35 5.74 13.89
C PRO A 162 -19.08 6.49 13.51
N ILE A 163 -18.69 7.44 14.36
CA ILE A 163 -17.51 8.29 14.19
C ILE A 163 -16.51 7.93 15.28
N ILE A 164 -15.40 7.33 14.90
CA ILE A 164 -14.24 7.11 15.77
C ILE A 164 -13.33 8.33 15.61
N MET A 165 -13.07 9.05 16.70
CA MET A 165 -12.26 10.26 16.63
C MET A 165 -11.25 10.42 17.76
N TRP A 166 -10.08 10.93 17.40
CA TRP A 166 -9.08 11.47 18.31
C TRP A 166 -8.49 12.77 17.74
N ALA A 167 -7.48 13.36 18.36
CA ALA A 167 -6.94 14.66 17.91
C ALA A 167 -5.42 14.82 18.16
N ASP A 168 -4.69 13.71 18.20
CA ASP A 168 -3.24 13.78 18.37
C ASP A 168 -2.54 14.22 17.09
N THR A 169 -1.50 15.01 17.25
CA THR A 169 -0.53 15.35 16.21
C THR A 169 0.82 14.69 16.52
N ALA A 170 1.75 14.67 15.58
CA ALA A 170 3.13 14.25 15.83
C ALA A 170 3.79 15.09 16.93
N GLY A 171 3.41 16.36 17.06
CA GLY A 171 3.86 17.29 18.09
C GLY A 171 3.25 17.07 19.48
N THR A 172 2.16 16.31 19.59
CA THR A 172 1.53 16.01 20.90
C THR A 172 2.56 15.40 21.85
N LYS A 173 2.60 15.90 23.09
CA LYS A 173 3.54 15.42 24.11
C LYS A 173 3.07 14.09 24.70
N GLY A 174 3.97 13.09 24.67
CA GLY A 174 3.79 11.81 25.33
C GLY A 174 4.03 11.90 26.84
N LYS A 175 3.98 10.74 27.51
CA LYS A 175 4.22 10.62 28.96
C LYS A 175 5.63 11.02 29.38
N ASP A 176 6.58 10.95 28.47
CA ASP A 176 7.98 11.36 28.64
C ASP A 176 8.22 12.83 28.25
N SER A 177 7.15 13.60 28.02
CA SER A 177 7.18 15.00 27.56
C SER A 177 7.85 15.22 26.19
N LYS A 178 8.05 14.15 25.40
CA LYS A 178 8.57 14.23 24.03
C LYS A 178 7.42 14.18 23.02
N PRO A 179 7.60 14.75 21.81
CA PRO A 179 6.64 14.55 20.72
C PRO A 179 6.43 13.06 20.44
N ILE A 180 5.18 12.62 20.32
CA ILE A 180 4.86 11.20 20.07
C ILE A 180 5.20 10.78 18.63
N GLY A 181 5.34 11.73 17.70
CA GLY A 181 5.64 11.49 16.29
C GLY A 181 4.44 11.01 15.47
N THR A 182 4.58 11.03 14.15
CA THR A 182 3.51 10.71 13.18
C THR A 182 2.89 9.34 13.44
N LEU A 183 3.72 8.31 13.67
CA LEU A 183 3.26 6.93 13.86
C LEU A 183 2.26 6.79 15.01
N ALA A 184 2.53 7.47 16.12
CA ALA A 184 1.72 7.40 17.33
C ALA A 184 0.53 8.37 17.32
N SER A 185 0.42 9.27 16.34
CA SER A 185 -0.71 10.21 16.23
C SER A 185 -2.03 9.56 15.77
N ALA A 186 -1.98 8.30 15.29
CA ALA A 186 -3.12 7.59 14.73
C ALA A 186 -4.33 7.53 15.68
N THR A 187 -5.51 7.90 15.16
CA THR A 187 -6.80 7.66 15.83
C THR A 187 -7.12 6.17 15.88
N LEU A 188 -6.97 5.47 14.76
CA LEU A 188 -7.05 4.01 14.67
C LEU A 188 -5.76 3.46 14.07
N ALA A 189 -5.03 2.64 14.82
CA ALA A 189 -3.90 1.86 14.31
C ALA A 189 -4.29 0.39 14.16
N VAL A 190 -4.25 -0.13 12.95
CA VAL A 190 -4.53 -1.54 12.63
C VAL A 190 -3.21 -2.27 12.40
N GLU A 191 -2.82 -3.08 13.37
CA GLU A 191 -1.61 -3.91 13.29
C GLU A 191 -1.93 -5.38 13.00
N ALA A 192 -3.19 -5.77 13.12
CA ALA A 192 -3.66 -7.13 12.91
C ALA A 192 -4.02 -7.42 11.45
N ASP A 193 -3.74 -8.64 11.02
CA ASP A 193 -4.08 -9.12 9.69
C ASP A 193 -5.59 -9.39 9.54
N TYR A 194 -6.06 -9.35 8.29
CA TYR A 194 -7.44 -9.66 7.91
C TYR A 194 -8.50 -8.76 8.58
N PHE A 195 -8.10 -7.54 8.97
CA PHE A 195 -9.01 -6.53 9.47
C PHE A 195 -9.98 -6.07 8.37
N SER A 196 -11.23 -5.77 8.72
CA SER A 196 -12.13 -5.09 7.79
C SER A 196 -12.97 -4.03 8.48
N ALA A 197 -13.35 -2.98 7.76
CA ALA A 197 -14.32 -2.00 8.22
C ALA A 197 -15.34 -1.69 7.13
N CYS A 198 -16.61 -1.57 7.52
CA CYS A 198 -17.68 -1.15 6.62
C CYS A 198 -18.54 -0.05 7.26
N GLY A 199 -18.73 1.07 6.57
CA GLY A 199 -19.65 2.12 7.00
C GLY A 199 -19.25 2.85 8.29
N ILE A 200 -17.96 3.11 8.48
CA ILE A 200 -17.40 3.80 9.65
C ILE A 200 -16.72 5.11 9.22
N VAL A 201 -16.79 6.13 10.06
CA VAL A 201 -15.92 7.32 9.94
C VAL A 201 -14.75 7.19 10.93
N ILE A 202 -13.53 7.30 10.43
CA ILE A 202 -12.30 7.34 11.21
C ILE A 202 -11.70 8.73 11.03
N LYS A 203 -11.62 9.50 12.11
CA LYS A 203 -11.28 10.92 12.04
C LYS A 203 -10.14 11.30 12.98
N ASN A 204 -9.11 11.94 12.46
CA ASN A 204 -8.25 12.78 13.30
C ASN A 204 -8.77 14.22 13.25
N ASN A 205 -9.16 14.74 14.41
CA ASN A 205 -9.78 16.05 14.58
C ASN A 205 -8.78 17.11 15.08
N ALA A 206 -7.49 16.90 14.88
CA ALA A 206 -6.50 17.95 15.03
C ALA A 206 -6.77 19.11 14.05
N PRO A 207 -6.38 20.35 14.39
CA PRO A 207 -6.41 21.46 13.44
C PRO A 207 -5.58 21.16 12.19
N LEU A 208 -5.95 21.76 11.05
CA LEU A 208 -5.17 21.64 9.83
C LEU A 208 -3.81 22.33 10.03
N ALA A 209 -2.74 21.55 9.89
CA ALA A 209 -1.37 22.07 9.85
C ALA A 209 -1.16 22.95 8.61
N LYS A 210 -0.37 24.01 8.77
CA LYS A 210 0.14 24.78 7.63
C LYS A 210 1.17 23.94 6.86
N PRO A 211 1.31 24.13 5.53
CA PRO A 211 2.38 23.47 4.78
C PRO A 211 3.76 23.74 5.40
N GLY A 212 4.48 22.68 5.73
CA GLY A 212 5.82 22.75 6.33
C GLY A 212 5.85 22.94 7.85
N GLU A 213 4.69 22.97 8.52
CA GLU A 213 4.62 23.06 9.98
C GLU A 213 5.25 21.82 10.65
N GLU A 214 6.15 22.06 11.60
CA GLU A 214 6.81 21.00 12.35
C GLU A 214 5.85 20.37 13.36
N GLY A 215 5.71 19.04 13.33
CA GLY A 215 4.84 18.29 14.24
C GLY A 215 3.35 18.34 13.91
N GLY A 216 2.94 18.96 12.80
CA GLY A 216 1.53 19.09 12.38
C GLY A 216 0.89 17.82 11.80
N GLN A 217 1.65 16.74 11.60
CA GLN A 217 1.13 15.47 11.06
C GLN A 217 0.09 14.86 12.02
N ALA A 218 -1.06 14.41 11.50
CA ALA A 218 -2.17 13.96 12.33
C ALA A 218 -2.92 12.79 11.67
N VAL A 219 -2.50 11.56 12.00
CA VAL A 219 -2.99 10.34 11.35
C VAL A 219 -4.40 9.99 11.83
N ALA A 220 -5.33 9.77 10.91
CA ALA A 220 -6.65 9.21 11.20
C ALA A 220 -6.58 7.68 11.25
N LEU A 221 -6.02 7.07 10.20
CA LEU A 221 -5.90 5.61 10.07
C LEU A 221 -4.46 5.22 9.75
N ARG A 222 -3.89 4.30 10.52
CA ARG A 222 -2.61 3.64 10.23
C ARG A 222 -2.83 2.15 9.96
N LEU A 223 -2.28 1.63 8.85
CA LEU A 223 -2.38 0.24 8.45
C LEU A 223 -1.01 -0.43 8.36
N PHE A 224 -0.76 -1.41 9.24
CA PHE A 224 0.44 -2.24 9.24
C PHE A 224 0.14 -3.72 9.04
N GLY A 225 -1.00 -4.19 9.56
CA GLY A 225 -1.48 -5.56 9.32
C GLY A 225 -1.89 -5.75 7.87
N THR A 226 -1.59 -6.91 7.28
CA THR A 226 -1.86 -7.17 5.87
C THR A 226 -3.29 -7.68 5.64
N LYS A 227 -3.76 -7.57 4.39
CA LYS A 227 -5.08 -8.03 3.94
C LYS A 227 -6.22 -7.30 4.65
N ALA A 228 -6.09 -5.98 4.77
CA ALA A 228 -7.10 -5.11 5.36
C ALA A 228 -8.07 -4.56 4.29
N ALA A 229 -9.38 -4.62 4.54
CA ALA A 229 -10.41 -4.18 3.59
C ALA A 229 -11.38 -3.14 4.16
N PHE A 230 -11.59 -2.03 3.45
CA PHE A 230 -12.45 -0.92 3.84
C PHE A 230 -13.54 -0.69 2.80
N TYR A 231 -14.78 -0.58 3.26
CA TYR A 231 -15.97 -0.44 2.41
C TYR A 231 -16.85 0.70 2.88
N ASN A 232 -17.17 1.66 2.01
CA ASN A 232 -18.06 2.78 2.37
C ASN A 232 -17.61 3.53 3.64
N CYS A 233 -16.30 3.56 3.91
CA CYS A 233 -15.73 4.24 5.07
C CYS A 233 -15.32 5.66 4.70
N THR A 234 -15.32 6.56 5.68
CA THR A 234 -14.70 7.88 5.54
C THR A 234 -13.47 7.95 6.42
N ILE A 235 -12.33 8.32 5.83
CA ILE A 235 -11.07 8.54 6.53
C ILE A 235 -10.80 10.04 6.42
N ASP A 236 -10.92 10.75 7.54
CA ASP A 236 -11.01 12.22 7.58
C ASP A 236 -9.89 12.81 8.45
N GLY A 237 -9.10 13.71 7.87
CA GLY A 237 -8.00 14.35 8.56
C GLY A 237 -7.42 15.54 7.80
N GLY A 238 -6.21 15.94 8.20
CA GLY A 238 -5.42 16.98 7.55
C GLY A 238 -4.16 16.39 6.91
N GLN A 239 -3.01 16.80 7.42
CA GLN A 239 -1.72 16.26 6.99
C GLN A 239 -1.56 14.82 7.51
N ASP A 240 -1.04 13.92 6.66
CA ASP A 240 -0.77 12.52 6.98
C ASP A 240 -2.02 11.72 7.39
N THR A 241 -3.17 11.96 6.75
CA THR A 241 -4.47 11.37 7.15
C THR A 241 -4.49 9.83 7.16
N LEU A 242 -4.09 9.19 6.05
CA LEU A 242 -4.03 7.75 5.89
C LEU A 242 -2.58 7.30 5.79
N TYR A 243 -2.07 6.74 6.89
CA TYR A 243 -0.77 6.09 6.92
C TYR A 243 -0.91 4.62 6.49
N ASP A 244 -0.92 4.41 5.18
CA ASP A 244 -0.89 3.12 4.50
C ASP A 244 0.52 2.49 4.58
N HIS A 245 0.90 2.11 5.81
CA HIS A 245 2.28 1.87 6.20
C HIS A 245 2.88 0.66 5.48
N LYS A 246 2.33 -0.55 5.64
CA LYS A 246 2.80 -1.77 4.95
C LYS A 246 1.67 -2.79 4.92
N GLY A 247 1.61 -3.60 3.86
CA GLY A 247 0.63 -4.69 3.72
C GLY A 247 -0.12 -4.65 2.39
N LEU A 248 -1.05 -5.59 2.22
CA LEU A 248 -2.01 -5.63 1.12
C LEU A 248 -3.30 -5.00 1.58
N HIS A 249 -3.72 -3.88 0.98
CA HIS A 249 -4.93 -3.19 1.42
C HIS A 249 -5.91 -2.95 0.26
N TYR A 250 -7.19 -2.96 0.60
CA TYR A 250 -8.26 -2.73 -0.35
C TYR A 250 -9.25 -1.71 0.20
N PHE A 251 -9.52 -0.67 -0.59
CA PHE A 251 -10.50 0.35 -0.29
C PHE A 251 -11.52 0.39 -1.42
N LYS A 252 -12.80 0.31 -1.06
CA LYS A 252 -13.89 0.36 -2.02
C LYS A 252 -14.97 1.34 -1.58
N ASN A 253 -15.35 2.25 -2.47
CA ASN A 253 -16.37 3.26 -2.19
C ASN A 253 -16.07 4.10 -0.94
N CYS A 254 -14.78 4.30 -0.62
CA CYS A 254 -14.37 5.09 0.53
C CYS A 254 -14.22 6.57 0.16
N ILE A 255 -14.39 7.43 1.15
CA ILE A 255 -14.06 8.86 1.07
C ILE A 255 -12.78 9.09 1.87
N ILE A 256 -11.74 9.65 1.25
CA ILE A 256 -10.48 9.97 1.92
C ILE A 256 -10.26 11.47 1.80
N ARG A 257 -10.19 12.16 2.93
CA ARG A 257 -10.13 13.62 3.02
C ARG A 257 -8.83 14.05 3.70
N GLY A 258 -8.09 14.99 3.11
CA GLY A 258 -6.83 15.45 3.71
C GLY A 258 -6.21 16.66 3.02
N SER A 259 -5.01 17.05 3.48
CA SER A 259 -4.25 18.18 2.95
C SER A 259 -2.92 17.74 2.34
N VAL A 260 -1.85 17.64 3.14
CA VAL A 260 -0.50 17.29 2.69
C VAL A 260 -0.24 15.81 2.95
N ASP A 261 0.35 15.12 1.97
CA ASP A 261 0.74 13.70 2.02
C ASP A 261 -0.34 12.77 2.59
N PHE A 262 -1.60 13.05 2.31
CA PHE A 262 -2.67 12.49 3.13
C PHE A 262 -2.98 11.02 2.83
N ILE A 263 -2.35 10.42 1.82
CA ILE A 263 -2.25 8.97 1.60
C ILE A 263 -0.76 8.62 1.42
N PHE A 264 -0.13 8.05 2.45
CA PHE A 264 1.32 7.87 2.44
C PHE A 264 1.75 6.53 3.05
N GLY A 265 2.97 6.10 2.71
CA GLY A 265 3.56 4.86 3.21
C GLY A 265 4.04 3.90 2.13
N PHE A 266 4.28 2.65 2.52
CA PHE A 266 4.88 1.59 1.71
C PHE A 266 3.85 0.51 1.30
N GLY A 267 2.57 0.67 1.61
CA GLY A 267 1.53 -0.32 1.27
C GLY A 267 1.48 -0.72 -0.21
N ARG A 268 0.94 -1.90 -0.46
CA ARG A 268 0.47 -2.37 -1.78
C ARG A 268 -1.05 -2.31 -1.75
N SER A 269 -1.61 -1.23 -2.28
CA SER A 269 -2.99 -0.88 -1.98
C SER A 269 -3.78 -0.53 -3.22
N LEU A 270 -4.98 -1.10 -3.29
CA LEU A 270 -5.94 -0.85 -4.36
C LEU A 270 -7.12 -0.04 -3.82
N TYR A 271 -7.31 1.14 -4.40
CA TYR A 271 -8.42 2.05 -4.14
C TYR A 271 -9.37 2.00 -5.33
N THR A 272 -10.61 1.55 -5.12
CA THR A 272 -11.62 1.39 -6.18
C THR A 272 -12.85 2.21 -5.88
N ASP A 273 -13.31 2.98 -6.86
CA ASP A 273 -14.55 3.74 -6.75
C ASP A 273 -14.54 4.71 -5.54
N CYS A 274 -13.36 5.18 -5.14
CA CYS A 274 -13.16 6.05 -3.98
C CYS A 274 -13.22 7.54 -4.36
N THR A 275 -13.64 8.38 -3.41
CA THR A 275 -13.53 9.84 -3.52
C THR A 275 -12.34 10.34 -2.72
N ILE A 276 -11.41 10.99 -3.39
CA ILE A 276 -10.21 11.60 -2.81
C ILE A 276 -10.42 13.11 -2.79
N PHE A 277 -10.46 13.70 -1.59
CA PHE A 277 -10.96 15.08 -1.39
C PHE A 277 -9.98 15.96 -0.62
N SER A 278 -9.48 17.02 -1.27
CA SER A 278 -8.65 18.03 -0.59
C SER A 278 -9.49 18.92 0.33
N VAL A 279 -9.03 19.10 1.57
CA VAL A 279 -9.67 19.97 2.58
C VAL A 279 -8.89 21.27 2.86
N THR A 280 -7.85 21.58 2.08
CA THR A 280 -7.06 22.80 2.24
C THR A 280 -7.24 23.77 1.08
N LYS A 281 -7.24 25.08 1.35
CA LYS A 281 -7.29 26.12 0.30
C LYS A 281 -5.92 26.45 -0.30
N GLU A 282 -4.85 25.92 0.29
CA GLU A 282 -3.47 26.17 -0.13
C GLU A 282 -3.01 25.06 -1.08
N ILE A 283 -2.06 24.22 -0.65
CA ILE A 283 -1.51 23.12 -1.43
C ILE A 283 -1.93 21.80 -0.79
N ALA A 284 -2.50 20.91 -1.59
CA ALA A 284 -2.73 19.53 -1.24
C ALA A 284 -1.80 18.61 -2.02
N ILE A 285 -1.27 17.59 -1.35
CA ILE A 285 -0.49 16.51 -1.96
C ILE A 285 -1.21 15.22 -1.61
N LEU A 286 -1.80 14.57 -2.61
CA LEU A 286 -2.66 13.40 -2.37
C LEU A 286 -1.83 12.23 -1.82
N THR A 287 -0.71 11.92 -2.49
CA THR A 287 0.08 10.72 -2.16
C THR A 287 1.54 11.01 -1.90
N ALA A 288 2.12 10.33 -0.91
CA ALA A 288 3.56 10.28 -0.67
C ALA A 288 4.03 8.83 -0.47
N GLN A 289 4.27 8.12 -1.58
CA GLN A 289 4.56 6.69 -1.54
C GLN A 289 6.07 6.43 -1.33
N GLN A 290 6.40 5.52 -0.42
CA GLN A 290 7.75 5.34 0.18
C GLN A 290 8.59 4.21 -0.46
N ARG A 291 8.21 3.65 -1.60
CA ARG A 291 8.95 2.53 -2.20
C ARG A 291 10.41 2.91 -2.46
N THR A 292 11.33 2.03 -2.10
CA THR A 292 12.77 2.18 -2.31
C THR A 292 13.34 1.08 -3.21
N LYS A 293 14.49 1.32 -3.86
CA LYS A 293 15.20 0.32 -4.68
C LYS A 293 15.79 -0.81 -3.83
N ASN A 294 16.21 -0.47 -2.61
CA ASN A 294 16.87 -1.39 -1.68
C ASN A 294 15.94 -1.73 -0.52
N ILE A 295 15.21 -2.84 -0.65
CA ILE A 295 14.62 -3.64 0.44
C ILE A 295 14.59 -5.04 -0.17
N ASP A 296 15.36 -5.99 0.35
CA ASP A 296 15.70 -7.28 -0.28
C ASP A 296 14.56 -7.94 -1.13
N ASP A 297 14.61 -7.58 -2.41
CA ASP A 297 14.02 -7.98 -3.69
C ASP A 297 12.63 -8.63 -3.85
N LYS A 298 11.96 -9.18 -2.82
CA LYS A 298 10.63 -9.83 -3.01
C LYS A 298 9.45 -8.98 -2.55
N ASP A 299 9.59 -8.23 -1.46
CA ASP A 299 8.51 -7.42 -0.89
C ASP A 299 8.41 -6.00 -1.51
N ALA A 300 9.51 -5.46 -2.04
CA ALA A 300 9.59 -4.08 -2.54
C ALA A 300 9.19 -3.90 -4.01
N ILE A 301 9.36 -4.92 -4.85
CA ILE A 301 8.99 -4.83 -6.28
C ILE A 301 7.48 -4.62 -6.45
N GLU A 302 6.71 -4.96 -5.42
CA GLU A 302 5.27 -5.07 -5.46
C GLU A 302 4.51 -3.92 -4.76
N SER A 303 5.15 -3.11 -3.91
CA SER A 303 4.47 -1.99 -3.25
C SER A 303 4.05 -0.86 -4.21
N GLY A 304 3.04 -0.09 -3.83
CA GLY A 304 2.51 0.98 -4.66
C GLY A 304 1.03 1.21 -4.40
N PHE A 305 0.57 2.40 -4.79
CA PHE A 305 -0.84 2.76 -4.70
C PHE A 305 -1.47 2.75 -6.09
N SER A 306 -2.57 2.03 -6.23
CA SER A 306 -3.37 2.03 -7.46
C SER A 306 -4.77 2.53 -7.18
N PHE A 307 -5.18 3.56 -7.94
CA PHE A 307 -6.49 4.18 -7.86
C PHE A 307 -7.24 3.88 -9.16
N VAL A 308 -8.39 3.21 -9.04
CA VAL A 308 -9.18 2.73 -10.17
C VAL A 308 -10.61 3.27 -10.07
N ARG A 309 -11.08 3.98 -11.10
CA ARG A 309 -12.43 4.61 -11.13
C ARG A 309 -12.69 5.53 -9.94
N CYS A 310 -11.65 6.20 -9.45
CA CYS A 310 -11.78 7.16 -8.35
C CYS A 310 -12.18 8.54 -8.87
N SER A 311 -12.52 9.45 -7.95
CA SER A 311 -12.72 10.86 -8.24
C SER A 311 -11.80 11.73 -7.37
N ILE A 312 -11.14 12.72 -7.96
CA ILE A 312 -10.25 13.66 -7.26
C ILE A 312 -10.85 15.07 -7.33
N SER A 313 -11.17 15.63 -6.17
CA SER A 313 -11.72 16.98 -6.04
C SER A 313 -11.36 17.64 -4.72
N GLY A 314 -11.85 18.86 -4.50
CA GLY A 314 -11.70 19.55 -3.22
C GLY A 314 -11.35 21.01 -3.40
N MET A 315 -10.47 21.50 -2.53
CA MET A 315 -10.03 22.88 -2.51
C MET A 315 -8.52 23.01 -2.82
N GLY A 316 -8.10 24.23 -3.13
CA GLY A 316 -6.69 24.58 -3.29
C GLY A 316 -6.06 24.00 -4.56
N GLN A 317 -4.74 24.01 -4.59
CA GLN A 317 -3.95 23.38 -5.65
C GLN A 317 -3.70 21.92 -5.27
N ILE A 318 -4.16 20.99 -6.10
CA ILE A 318 -4.00 19.55 -5.87
C ILE A 318 -2.85 19.00 -6.72
N TYR A 319 -1.84 18.44 -6.04
CA TYR A 319 -0.82 17.59 -6.63
C TYR A 319 -1.19 16.13 -6.40
N LEU A 320 -1.17 15.33 -7.47
CA LEU A 320 -1.46 13.89 -7.47
C LEU A 320 -0.52 13.10 -6.57
N GLY A 321 0.70 13.60 -6.33
CA GLY A 321 1.62 13.01 -5.38
C GLY A 321 3.04 13.55 -5.46
N ARG A 322 3.88 13.07 -4.54
CA ARG A 322 5.33 13.29 -4.51
C ARG A 322 6.08 12.03 -4.06
N ALA A 323 7.34 11.93 -4.47
CA ALA A 323 8.17 10.78 -4.17
C ALA A 323 8.78 10.91 -2.77
N TRP A 324 8.26 10.13 -1.82
CA TRP A 324 8.90 9.98 -0.51
C TRP A 324 10.05 8.98 -0.56
N GLY A 325 9.87 7.86 -1.27
CA GLY A 325 10.92 6.89 -1.57
C GLY A 325 11.54 7.07 -2.95
N ASP A 326 12.80 6.63 -3.13
CA ASP A 326 13.56 6.75 -4.39
C ASP A 326 13.02 5.91 -5.57
N SER A 327 11.97 5.11 -5.30
CA SER A 327 11.27 4.25 -6.24
C SER A 327 9.76 4.33 -6.12
N SER A 328 9.25 5.46 -5.62
CA SER A 328 7.83 5.73 -5.39
C SER A 328 6.94 5.28 -6.55
N ARG A 329 5.83 4.58 -6.27
CA ARG A 329 4.90 4.07 -7.30
C ARG A 329 3.45 4.42 -7.03
N VAL A 330 2.84 5.15 -7.95
CA VAL A 330 1.43 5.58 -7.88
C VAL A 330 0.81 5.53 -9.28
N VAL A 331 -0.36 4.91 -9.39
CA VAL A 331 -1.09 4.79 -10.67
C VAL A 331 -2.53 5.22 -10.50
N TYR A 332 -2.99 6.11 -11.38
CA TYR A 332 -4.39 6.51 -11.52
C TYR A 332 -4.97 5.93 -12.81
N SER A 333 -6.09 5.23 -12.74
CA SER A 333 -6.74 4.56 -13.87
C SER A 333 -8.23 4.84 -13.89
N PHE A 334 -8.75 5.35 -15.01
CA PHE A 334 -10.17 5.74 -15.14
C PHE A 334 -10.63 6.73 -14.07
N THR A 335 -9.70 7.54 -13.56
CA THR A 335 -9.96 8.48 -12.46
C THR A 335 -10.40 9.82 -13.02
N ASP A 336 -11.51 10.34 -12.50
CA ASP A 336 -11.98 11.69 -12.82
C ASP A 336 -11.24 12.73 -11.97
N MET A 337 -10.70 13.76 -12.62
CA MET A 337 -9.87 14.80 -12.01
C MET A 337 -10.51 16.17 -12.24
N SER A 338 -10.91 16.82 -11.15
CA SER A 338 -11.41 18.19 -11.14
C SER A 338 -10.33 19.22 -11.53
N LYS A 339 -10.74 20.47 -11.76
CA LYS A 339 -9.90 21.56 -12.27
C LYS A 339 -8.83 22.01 -11.27
N GLU A 340 -9.00 21.64 -10.00
CA GLU A 340 -8.08 21.94 -8.90
C GLU A 340 -6.78 21.12 -9.00
N VAL A 341 -6.78 20.01 -9.75
CA VAL A 341 -5.54 19.27 -10.06
C VAL A 341 -4.67 20.10 -10.98
N VAL A 342 -3.47 20.43 -10.51
CA VAL A 342 -2.55 21.31 -11.26
C VAL A 342 -2.03 20.62 -12.53
N PRO A 343 -1.76 21.36 -13.63
CA PRO A 343 -1.34 20.76 -14.89
C PRO A 343 -0.07 19.91 -14.79
N VAL A 344 0.92 20.35 -13.99
CA VAL A 344 2.17 19.60 -13.73
C VAL A 344 1.91 18.22 -13.09
N GLY A 345 0.77 18.08 -12.40
CA GLY A 345 0.26 16.86 -11.78
C GLY A 345 1.03 16.43 -10.53
N TRP A 346 2.36 16.40 -10.59
CA TRP A 346 3.21 15.76 -9.59
C TRP A 346 4.27 16.73 -9.08
N ASP A 347 4.51 16.74 -7.78
CA ASP A 347 5.47 17.65 -7.16
C ASP A 347 6.92 17.18 -7.34
N LYS A 348 7.82 18.12 -7.61
CA LYS A 348 9.24 17.93 -7.90
C LYS A 348 10.07 17.90 -6.62
N TRP A 349 9.77 17.01 -5.66
CA TRP A 349 10.63 16.87 -4.47
C TRP A 349 12.12 16.83 -4.83
N ASN A 350 13.03 17.15 -3.89
CA ASN A 350 14.51 17.20 -4.00
C ASN A 350 15.21 15.97 -4.65
N VAL A 351 14.47 15.04 -5.22
CA VAL A 351 14.89 14.19 -6.31
C VAL A 351 15.10 15.07 -7.56
N GLU A 352 16.34 15.53 -7.77
CA GLU A 352 16.84 15.78 -9.14
C GLU A 352 16.25 14.70 -10.04
N LYS A 353 15.66 15.09 -11.20
CA LYS A 353 15.07 14.19 -12.21
C LYS A 353 15.58 12.77 -11.97
N PRO A 354 14.74 11.80 -11.55
CA PRO A 354 15.25 10.50 -11.10
C PRO A 354 16.37 10.11 -12.04
N ASP A 355 17.61 9.91 -11.53
CA ASP A 355 18.76 9.49 -12.37
C ASP A 355 18.20 8.48 -13.38
N ARG A 356 18.70 8.39 -14.60
CA ARG A 356 18.18 7.48 -15.65
C ARG A 356 18.11 5.98 -15.22
N ARG A 357 18.51 5.69 -13.98
CA ARG A 357 18.41 4.46 -13.18
C ARG A 357 17.35 4.49 -12.04
N GLY A 358 16.50 5.51 -11.94
CA GLY A 358 15.48 5.79 -10.90
C GLY A 358 14.29 4.85 -10.97
N GLY A 359 13.75 4.41 -9.82
CA GLY A 359 12.68 3.40 -9.77
C GLY A 359 11.26 3.97 -9.66
N VAL A 360 11.13 5.30 -9.73
CA VAL A 360 9.85 6.02 -9.58
C VAL A 360 8.95 5.73 -10.78
N PHE A 361 7.69 5.40 -10.50
CA PHE A 361 6.69 5.08 -11.51
C PHE A 361 5.36 5.78 -11.22
N TYR A 362 5.12 6.90 -11.90
CA TYR A 362 3.85 7.63 -11.86
C TYR A 362 3.12 7.50 -13.19
N GLY A 363 1.94 6.88 -13.13
CA GLY A 363 1.15 6.52 -14.29
C GLY A 363 -0.28 7.05 -14.23
N GLU A 364 -0.77 7.52 -15.37
CA GLU A 364 -2.15 7.89 -15.61
C GLU A 364 -2.68 7.09 -16.80
N TYR A 365 -3.84 6.45 -16.64
CA TYR A 365 -4.45 5.62 -17.68
C TYR A 365 -5.92 5.97 -17.85
N LYS A 366 -6.29 6.51 -19.02
CA LYS A 366 -7.69 6.87 -19.34
C LYS A 366 -8.37 7.71 -18.24
N CYS A 367 -7.61 8.59 -17.57
CA CYS A 367 -8.16 9.58 -16.64
C CYS A 367 -8.97 10.65 -17.41
N SER A 368 -9.94 11.26 -16.75
CA SER A 368 -10.87 12.24 -17.36
C SER A 368 -11.03 13.48 -16.48
N GLY A 369 -11.79 14.45 -16.99
CA GLY A 369 -12.09 15.69 -16.28
C GLY A 369 -11.08 16.82 -16.58
N PRO A 370 -11.40 18.06 -16.16
CA PRO A 370 -10.60 19.24 -16.51
C PRO A 370 -9.17 19.22 -15.93
N GLY A 371 -8.91 18.43 -14.89
CA GLY A 371 -7.57 18.24 -14.32
C GLY A 371 -6.71 17.18 -15.01
N ALA A 372 -7.30 16.35 -15.89
CA ALA A 372 -6.61 15.25 -16.58
C ALA A 372 -5.84 15.72 -17.84
N MET A 373 -5.00 16.74 -17.68
CA MET A 373 -4.19 17.34 -18.76
C MET A 373 -2.83 16.65 -18.90
N SER A 374 -2.82 15.49 -19.55
CA SER A 374 -1.63 14.63 -19.64
C SER A 374 -0.44 15.24 -20.40
N ASN A 375 -0.69 16.17 -21.32
CA ASN A 375 0.32 16.89 -22.12
C ASN A 375 1.10 17.96 -21.32
N GLU A 376 0.61 18.37 -20.16
CA GLU A 376 1.25 19.39 -19.30
C GLU A 376 1.92 18.78 -18.06
N ARG A 377 1.89 17.45 -17.94
CA ARG A 377 2.49 16.74 -16.81
C ARG A 377 3.99 16.90 -16.79
N ILE A 378 4.56 16.71 -15.60
CA ILE A 378 6.00 16.56 -15.46
C ILE A 378 6.53 15.46 -16.39
N GLY A 379 7.63 15.71 -17.10
CA GLY A 379 8.09 14.88 -18.22
C GLY A 379 8.48 13.42 -17.92
N TRP A 380 8.44 12.99 -16.65
CA TRP A 380 8.67 11.59 -16.25
C TRP A 380 7.40 10.89 -15.74
N ALA A 381 6.27 11.59 -15.61
CA ALA A 381 4.96 10.96 -15.49
C ALA A 381 4.57 10.33 -16.84
N ARG A 382 3.77 9.26 -16.80
CA ARG A 382 3.45 8.46 -18.00
C ARG A 382 1.95 8.39 -18.23
N VAL A 383 1.57 8.63 -19.48
CA VAL A 383 0.29 8.15 -20.00
C VAL A 383 0.48 6.68 -20.37
N LEU A 384 -0.22 5.78 -19.69
CA LEU A 384 -0.10 4.35 -19.92
C LEU A 384 -1.00 3.92 -21.08
N ASN A 385 -0.58 2.90 -21.82
CA ASN A 385 -1.45 2.14 -22.71
C ASN A 385 -2.15 0.98 -21.98
N ASP A 386 -3.04 0.29 -22.67
CA ASP A 386 -3.85 -0.81 -22.11
C ASP A 386 -3.01 -1.94 -21.52
N GLU A 387 -1.85 -2.26 -22.12
CA GLU A 387 -0.95 -3.31 -21.63
C GLU A 387 -0.19 -2.87 -20.38
N GLN A 388 0.32 -1.65 -20.38
CA GLN A 388 1.06 -1.06 -19.26
C GLN A 388 0.18 -0.83 -18.03
N ALA A 389 -1.12 -0.56 -18.22
CA ALA A 389 -2.08 -0.32 -17.13
C ALA A 389 -2.70 -1.60 -16.54
N ARG A 390 -2.74 -2.70 -17.31
CA ARG A 390 -3.31 -3.99 -16.89
C ARG A 390 -2.84 -4.49 -15.50
N PRO A 391 -1.56 -4.34 -15.10
CA PRO A 391 -1.09 -4.78 -13.79
C PRO A 391 -1.75 -4.09 -12.60
N PHE A 392 -2.27 -2.88 -12.79
CA PHE A 392 -2.72 -1.99 -11.72
C PHE A 392 -4.24 -1.85 -11.62
N THR A 393 -4.99 -2.34 -12.61
CA THR A 393 -6.41 -2.00 -12.78
C THR A 393 -7.40 -2.99 -12.16
N GLY A 394 -6.93 -4.07 -11.54
CA GLY A 394 -7.80 -5.12 -10.97
C GLY A 394 -7.38 -5.61 -9.59
N SER A 395 -8.22 -6.41 -8.96
CA SER A 395 -7.99 -6.97 -7.62
C SER A 395 -6.76 -7.86 -7.54
N HIS A 396 -6.28 -8.41 -8.66
CA HIS A 396 -5.00 -9.11 -8.76
C HIS A 396 -3.82 -8.24 -8.33
N PHE A 397 -3.92 -6.91 -8.45
CA PHE A 397 -2.91 -5.98 -7.93
C PHE A 397 -2.69 -6.16 -6.43
N VAL A 398 -3.63 -6.69 -5.66
CA VAL A 398 -3.46 -6.96 -4.22
C VAL A 398 -3.73 -8.41 -3.86
N TYR A 399 -3.69 -9.34 -4.82
CA TYR A 399 -4.08 -10.76 -4.62
C TYR A 399 -5.52 -10.95 -4.13
N GLY A 400 -6.42 -10.08 -4.56
CA GLY A 400 -7.74 -9.97 -3.97
C GLY A 400 -8.57 -11.25 -3.98
N ASN A 401 -8.35 -12.16 -4.94
CA ASN A 401 -9.07 -13.43 -5.01
C ASN A 401 -8.81 -14.35 -3.81
N SER A 402 -7.70 -14.19 -3.08
CA SER A 402 -7.36 -15.05 -1.94
C SER A 402 -7.89 -14.52 -0.60
N TRP A 403 -8.29 -13.25 -0.51
CA TRP A 403 -8.62 -12.65 0.80
C TRP A 403 -9.70 -11.56 0.81
N ILE A 404 -10.06 -10.96 -0.34
CA ILE A 404 -11.11 -9.94 -0.38
C ILE A 404 -12.46 -10.64 -0.31
N LEU A 405 -13.16 -10.43 0.81
CA LEU A 405 -14.54 -10.85 1.03
C LEU A 405 -15.53 -9.71 0.76
N PRO A 406 -16.79 -9.99 0.39
CA PRO A 406 -17.84 -8.99 0.38
C PRO A 406 -17.96 -8.27 1.74
N PRO A 407 -18.40 -7.00 1.77
CA PRO A 407 -18.57 -6.27 3.03
C PRO A 407 -19.54 -6.98 3.96
N ALA A 408 -19.18 -7.08 5.24
CA ALA A 408 -20.08 -7.58 6.27
C ALA A 408 -21.30 -6.66 6.40
N LYS A 409 -22.49 -7.27 6.50
CA LYS A 409 -23.75 -6.54 6.69
C LYS A 409 -23.94 -6.16 8.16
N SER A 410 -24.45 -4.96 8.38
CA SER A 410 -24.91 -4.49 9.69
C SER A 410 -26.22 -5.21 10.06
N ASN A 411 -26.41 -5.48 11.35
CA ASN A 411 -27.62 -6.08 11.90
C ASN A 411 -28.62 -5.04 12.45
N PHE A 412 -28.47 -3.75 12.11
CA PHE A 412 -29.31 -2.68 12.68
C PHE A 412 -29.54 -1.47 11.78
#